data_AF-A0A553E5W8-F1
#
_entry.id   AF-A0A553E5W8-F1
#
_cell.length_a   1.000
_cell.length_b   1.000
_cell.length_c   1.000
_cell.angle_alpha   90.00
_cell.angle_beta   90.00
_cell.angle_gamma   90.00
#
_symmetry.space_group_name_H-M   'P 1'
#
loop_
_entity.id
_entity.type
_entity.pdbx_description
1 polymer ?
#
loop_
_entity_poly.entity_id
_entity_poly.type
_entity_poly.pdbx_seq_one_letter_code
_entity_poly.pdbx_strand_id
1 'polypeptide(L)'
;MENYYTELSQRFLAETVLGNDTASLRRELFYIKLSSLERKLDTDDLKKEFWINIYNAFFIIIQNEPKPKGSFLKYKRIKIANNLFSLNDIELGILRKQKFNIGFLNLTNPFSTKLISRLSVSTTDTSIALKLNKNNAIANGLA
;
A
#
# COMPACT_ATOMS: atom_id res chain seq x y z
N MET A 1 -17.82 15.46 -0.78
CA MET A 1 -16.99 15.49 -2.00
C MET A 1 -15.98 14.38 -1.84
N GLU A 2 -16.09 13.33 -2.64
CA GLU A 2 -15.14 12.22 -2.61
C GLU A 2 -13.77 12.69 -3.12
N ASN A 3 -12.71 12.14 -2.54
CA ASN A 3 -11.35 12.52 -2.89
C ASN A 3 -10.95 11.80 -4.18
N TYR A 4 -10.51 12.56 -5.19
CA TYR A 4 -10.10 11.99 -6.47
C TYR A 4 -9.08 10.83 -6.34
N TYR A 5 -8.16 10.90 -5.37
CA TYR A 5 -7.19 9.82 -5.18
C TYR A 5 -7.81 8.56 -4.59
N THR A 6 -8.77 8.70 -3.65
CA THR A 6 -9.46 7.53 -3.11
C THR A 6 -10.31 6.87 -4.18
N GLU A 7 -11.05 7.64 -4.97
CA GLU A 7 -11.81 7.14 -6.13
C GLU A 7 -10.90 6.42 -7.15
N LEU A 8 -9.76 7.02 -7.50
CA LEU A 8 -8.78 6.39 -8.39
C LEU A 8 -8.27 5.05 -7.85
N SER A 9 -8.01 4.98 -6.54
CA SER A 9 -7.55 3.74 -5.89
C SER A 9 -8.65 2.67 -5.85
N GLN A 10 -9.90 3.06 -5.60
CA GLN A 10 -11.06 2.17 -5.61
C GLN A 10 -11.28 1.60 -7.01
N ARG A 11 -11.28 2.44 -8.05
CA ARG A 11 -11.38 2.02 -9.44
C ARG A 11 -10.26 1.06 -9.81
N PHE A 12 -9.02 1.37 -9.43
CA PHE A 12 -7.88 0.48 -9.66
C PHE A 12 -8.05 -0.90 -9.01
N LEU A 13 -8.54 -0.96 -7.78
CA LEU A 13 -8.86 -2.22 -7.12
C LEU A 13 -9.99 -2.97 -7.84
N ALA A 14 -11.08 -2.29 -8.17
CA ALA A 14 -12.22 -2.90 -8.86
C ALA A 14 -11.83 -3.53 -10.20
N GLU A 15 -11.13 -2.79 -11.06
CA GLU A 15 -10.64 -3.28 -12.36
C GLU A 15 -9.67 -4.46 -12.19
N THR A 16 -8.83 -4.42 -11.14
CA THR A 16 -7.91 -5.53 -10.83
C THR A 16 -8.66 -6.80 -10.43
N VAL A 17 -9.70 -6.68 -9.60
CA VAL A 17 -10.53 -7.82 -9.17
C VAL A 17 -11.29 -8.42 -10.35
N LEU A 18 -11.76 -7.58 -11.29
CA LEU A 18 -12.42 -8.01 -12.51
C LEU A 18 -11.45 -8.67 -13.53
N GLY A 19 -10.13 -8.56 -13.32
CA GLY A 19 -9.12 -9.10 -14.24
C GLY A 19 -8.94 -8.26 -15.51
N ASN A 20 -9.41 -7.00 -15.51
CA ASN A 20 -9.31 -6.09 -16.64
C ASN A 20 -7.89 -5.51 -16.78
N ASP A 21 -7.58 -4.90 -17.94
CA ASP A 21 -6.29 -4.24 -18.13
C ASP A 21 -6.19 -2.95 -17.28
N THR A 22 -5.27 -2.97 -16.32
CA THR A 22 -5.00 -1.83 -15.44
C THR A 22 -3.77 -1.01 -15.86
N ALA A 23 -3.21 -1.21 -17.05
CA ALA A 23 -2.00 -0.50 -17.50
C ALA A 23 -2.16 1.02 -17.51
N SER A 24 -3.33 1.52 -17.93
CA SER A 24 -3.63 2.96 -17.95
C SER A 24 -3.72 3.54 -16.52
N LEU A 25 -4.38 2.84 -15.61
CA LEU A 25 -4.50 3.25 -14.20
C LEU A 25 -3.14 3.22 -13.49
N ARG A 26 -2.30 2.22 -13.77
CA ARG A 26 -0.93 2.16 -13.26
C ARG A 26 -0.07 3.32 -13.75
N ARG A 27 -0.25 3.75 -15.01
CA ARG A 27 0.40 4.95 -15.53
C ARG A 27 -0.10 6.21 -14.83
N GLU A 28 -1.40 6.34 -14.65
CA GLU A 28 -2.02 7.46 -13.93
C GLU A 28 -1.45 7.58 -12.52
N LEU A 29 -1.44 6.48 -11.76
CA LEU A 29 -0.86 6.40 -10.41
C LEU A 29 0.64 6.73 -10.38
N PHE A 30 1.39 6.35 -11.41
CA PHE A 30 2.82 6.66 -11.50
C PHE A 30 3.08 8.15 -11.70
N TYR A 31 2.30 8.83 -12.53
CA TYR A 31 2.51 10.25 -12.87
C TYR A 31 1.92 11.24 -11.86
N ILE A 32 1.27 10.77 -10.80
CA ILE A 32 0.81 11.63 -9.70
C ILE A 32 2.00 12.41 -9.11
N LYS A 33 1.83 13.71 -8.90
CA LYS A 33 2.81 14.49 -8.13
C LYS A 33 2.72 14.10 -6.66
N LEU A 34 3.84 13.64 -6.09
CA LEU A 34 3.91 13.26 -4.67
C LEU A 34 3.39 14.36 -3.74
N SER A 35 3.75 15.63 -3.98
CA SER A 35 3.29 16.77 -3.18
C SER A 35 1.77 16.98 -3.25
N SER A 36 1.14 16.62 -4.37
CA SER A 36 -0.31 16.71 -4.53
C SER A 36 -1.01 15.55 -3.82
N LEU A 37 -0.42 14.35 -3.86
CA LEU A 37 -0.88 13.18 -3.12
C LEU A 37 -0.84 13.47 -1.61
N GLU A 38 0.28 13.97 -1.09
CA GLU A 38 0.44 14.32 0.33
C GLU A 38 -0.54 15.40 0.79
N ARG A 39 -0.79 16.41 -0.05
CA ARG A 39 -1.69 17.53 0.30
C ARG A 39 -3.16 17.13 0.26
N LYS A 40 -3.54 16.20 -0.62
CA LYS A 40 -4.94 15.79 -0.79
C LYS A 40 -5.31 14.58 0.06
N LEU A 41 -4.36 13.73 0.43
CA LEU A 41 -4.55 12.72 1.47
C LEU A 41 -4.16 13.33 2.82
N ASP A 42 -4.90 14.36 3.23
CA ASP A 42 -4.64 15.15 4.42
C ASP A 42 -5.11 14.45 5.70
N THR A 43 -6.18 13.66 5.63
CA THR A 43 -6.69 12.86 6.74
C THR A 43 -6.16 11.43 6.74
N ASP A 44 -6.08 10.85 7.94
CA ASP A 44 -5.68 9.46 8.12
C ASP A 44 -6.62 8.47 7.43
N ASP A 45 -7.92 8.77 7.38
CA ASP A 45 -8.91 7.89 6.75
C ASP A 45 -8.74 7.85 5.23
N LEU A 46 -8.51 9.01 4.60
CA LEU A 46 -8.20 9.09 3.17
C LEU A 46 -6.90 8.36 2.83
N LYS A 47 -5.86 8.50 3.66
CA LYS A 47 -4.60 7.76 3.51
C LYS A 47 -4.83 6.26 3.62
N LYS A 48 -5.54 5.81 4.67
CA LYS A 48 -5.84 4.38 4.88
C LYS A 48 -6.56 3.82 3.67
N GLU A 49 -7.64 4.47 3.25
CA GLU A 49 -8.46 4.02 2.13
C GLU A 49 -7.62 3.88 0.85
N PHE A 50 -6.88 4.94 0.48
CA PHE A 50 -6.01 4.93 -0.68
C PHE A 50 -4.99 3.77 -0.61
N TRP A 51 -4.22 3.69 0.47
CA TRP A 51 -3.13 2.72 0.56
C TRP A 51 -3.59 1.27 0.75
N ILE A 52 -4.74 1.04 1.39
CA ILE A 52 -5.37 -0.29 1.46
C ILE A 52 -5.77 -0.76 0.07
N ASN A 53 -6.42 0.11 -0.71
CA ASN A 53 -6.84 -0.23 -2.07
C ASN A 53 -5.64 -0.53 -2.98
N ILE A 54 -4.59 0.32 -2.93
CA ILE A 54 -3.34 0.09 -3.65
C ILE A 54 -2.70 -1.24 -3.23
N TYR A 55 -2.59 -1.51 -1.92
CA TYR A 55 -2.01 -2.77 -1.44
C TYR A 55 -2.78 -3.98 -1.97
N ASN A 56 -4.11 -3.99 -1.82
CA ASN A 56 -4.94 -5.12 -2.21
C ASN A 56 -4.90 -5.39 -3.71
N ALA A 57 -4.91 -4.34 -4.53
CA ALA A 57 -4.82 -4.46 -5.99
C ALA A 57 -3.46 -5.06 -6.40
N PHE A 58 -2.35 -4.49 -5.91
CA PHE A 58 -1.02 -5.04 -6.23
C PHE A 58 -0.82 -6.45 -5.67
N PHE A 59 -1.39 -6.76 -4.50
CA PHE A 59 -1.34 -8.11 -3.94
C PHE A 59 -1.96 -9.13 -4.90
N ILE A 60 -3.16 -8.86 -5.45
CA ILE A 60 -3.83 -9.72 -6.43
C ILE A 60 -2.98 -9.90 -7.70
N ILE A 61 -2.49 -8.79 -8.27
CA ILE A 61 -1.66 -8.81 -9.49
C ILE A 61 -0.43 -9.71 -9.29
N ILE A 62 0.22 -9.55 -8.14
CA ILE A 62 1.44 -10.25 -7.77
C ILE A 62 1.18 -11.74 -7.51
N GLN A 63 0.07 -12.06 -6.85
CA GLN A 63 -0.29 -13.43 -6.49
C GLN A 63 -0.62 -14.26 -7.74
N ASN A 64 -1.18 -13.63 -8.78
CA ASN A 64 -1.50 -14.28 -10.05
C ASN A 64 -0.28 -14.47 -10.97
N GLU A 65 0.92 -14.00 -10.60
CA GLU A 65 2.14 -14.26 -11.37
C GLU A 65 2.60 -15.72 -11.21
N PRO A 66 3.09 -16.39 -12.28
CA PRO A 66 3.35 -17.83 -12.29
C PRO A 66 4.47 -18.32 -11.34
N LYS A 67 5.20 -17.41 -10.68
CA LYS A 67 6.24 -17.71 -9.68
C LYS A 67 6.33 -16.60 -8.63
N PRO A 68 5.47 -16.57 -7.60
CA PRO A 68 5.73 -15.72 -6.44
C PRO A 68 6.91 -16.33 -5.67
N LYS A 69 8.15 -16.05 -6.10
CA LYS A 69 9.34 -16.55 -5.41
C LYS A 69 9.47 -15.88 -4.03
N GLY A 70 9.42 -16.67 -2.97
CA GLY A 70 9.88 -16.29 -1.62
C GLY A 70 9.29 -14.98 -1.10
N SER A 71 10.14 -14.10 -0.54
CA SER A 71 9.77 -12.80 0.08
C SER A 71 9.23 -11.75 -0.92
N PHE A 72 8.24 -12.10 -1.76
CA PHE A 72 7.67 -11.22 -2.78
C PHE A 72 7.08 -9.92 -2.22
N LEU A 73 6.69 -9.95 -0.94
CA LEU A 73 6.24 -8.80 -0.18
C LEU A 73 7.32 -7.73 0.01
N LYS A 74 8.61 -8.10 -0.05
CA LYS A 74 9.76 -7.20 0.14
C LYS A 74 10.26 -6.56 -1.17
N TYR A 75 9.86 -7.06 -2.34
CA TYR A 75 10.35 -6.54 -3.60
C TYR A 75 9.71 -5.19 -3.94
N LYS A 76 10.55 -4.19 -4.22
CA LYS A 76 10.13 -2.86 -4.64
C LYS A 76 9.75 -2.88 -6.12
N ARG A 77 8.46 -2.99 -6.41
CA ARG A 77 7.93 -3.05 -7.78
C ARG A 77 6.65 -2.22 -8.00
N ILE A 78 6.08 -1.71 -6.92
CA ILE A 78 4.88 -0.87 -6.95
C ILE A 78 5.32 0.55 -7.26
N LYS A 79 4.87 1.10 -8.39
CA LYS A 79 5.26 2.43 -8.85
C LYS A 79 4.12 3.42 -8.60
N ILE A 80 4.28 4.33 -7.65
CA ILE A 80 3.28 5.35 -7.29
C ILE A 80 3.99 6.69 -7.15
N ALA A 81 3.44 7.74 -7.76
CA ALA A 81 3.94 9.10 -7.67
C ALA A 81 5.47 9.23 -7.89
N ASN A 82 5.96 8.65 -8.99
CA ASN A 82 7.38 8.56 -9.35
C ASN A 82 8.29 7.82 -8.34
N ASN A 83 7.72 7.12 -7.36
CA ASN A 83 8.45 6.38 -6.34
C ASN A 83 8.18 4.88 -6.43
N LEU A 84 9.12 4.09 -5.90
CA LEU A 84 9.09 2.63 -5.93
C LEU A 84 8.86 2.08 -4.51
N PHE A 85 7.80 1.30 -4.35
CA PHE A 85 7.35 0.72 -3.09
C PHE A 85 7.30 -0.81 -3.18
N SER A 86 7.46 -1.45 -2.02
CA SER A 86 7.10 -2.86 -1.81
C SER A 86 5.77 -2.97 -1.06
N LEU A 87 5.15 -4.16 -1.09
CA LEU A 87 3.95 -4.42 -0.28
C LEU A 87 4.23 -4.21 1.21
N ASN A 88 5.41 -4.58 1.69
CA ASN A 88 5.84 -4.34 3.07
C ASN A 88 6.03 -2.85 3.38
N ASP A 89 6.54 -2.05 2.44
CA ASP A 89 6.68 -0.60 2.63
C ASP A 89 5.29 0.04 2.87
N ILE A 90 4.27 -0.44 2.15
CA ILE A 90 2.89 0.03 2.31
C ILE A 90 2.28 -0.51 3.61
N GLU A 91 2.34 -1.82 3.86
CA GLU A 91 1.72 -2.46 5.04
C GLU A 91 2.38 -2.02 6.35
N LEU A 92 3.71 -2.14 6.47
CA LEU A 92 4.44 -1.92 7.71
C LEU A 92 4.89 -0.47 7.88
N GLY A 93 5.20 0.20 6.76
CA GLY A 93 5.68 1.57 6.75
C GLY A 93 4.54 2.60 6.79
N ILE A 94 3.62 2.51 5.82
CA ILE A 94 2.58 3.53 5.63
C ILE A 94 1.36 3.24 6.52
N LEU A 95 0.85 2.02 6.51
CA LEU A 95 -0.41 1.65 7.17
C LEU A 95 -0.26 1.31 8.65
N ARG A 96 0.69 0.44 9.01
CA ARG A 96 0.85 -0.06 10.40
C ARG A 96 1.87 0.71 11.22
N LYS A 97 2.51 1.75 10.65
CA LYS A 97 3.57 2.58 11.24
C LYS A 97 4.28 1.85 12.40
N GLN A 98 4.91 0.72 12.09
CA GLN A 98 5.44 -0.14 13.14
C GLN A 98 6.55 0.61 13.89
N LYS A 99 6.28 0.95 15.16
CA LYS A 99 7.31 1.31 16.12
C LYS A 99 8.00 0.01 16.52
N PHE A 100 9.22 -0.21 16.02
CA PHE A 100 10.04 -1.30 16.53
C PHE A 100 10.72 -0.81 17.80
N ASN A 101 10.26 -1.30 18.95
CA ASN A 101 11.03 -1.17 20.19
C ASN A 101 12.16 -2.20 20.16
N ILE A 102 13.39 -1.74 19.95
CA ILE A 102 14.60 -2.51 20.20
C ILE A 102 15.21 -1.93 21.49
N GLY A 103 14.87 -2.53 22.62
CA GLY A 103 15.30 -2.04 23.95
C GLY A 103 14.70 -0.68 24.31
N PHE A 104 15.53 0.25 24.81
CA PHE A 104 15.15 1.61 25.24
C PHE A 104 15.05 2.65 24.10
N LEU A 105 15.33 2.25 22.85
CA LEU A 105 15.29 3.14 21.69
C LEU A 105 13.99 2.93 20.90
N ASN A 106 13.20 4.00 20.78
CA ASN A 106 12.07 4.08 19.86
C ASN A 106 12.58 4.26 18.43
N LEU A 107 13.00 3.17 17.77
CA LEU A 107 13.35 3.22 16.35
C LEU A 107 12.09 3.07 15.50
N THR A 108 11.84 4.10 14.67
CA THR A 108 10.90 3.96 13.56
C THR A 108 11.56 3.02 12.55
N ASN A 109 10.83 2.00 12.08
CA ASN A 109 11.29 0.94 11.16
C ASN A 109 12.55 1.33 10.33
N PRO A 110 13.69 0.61 10.43
CA PRO A 110 14.95 1.00 9.77
C PRO A 110 14.87 1.00 8.23
N PHE A 111 13.78 0.45 7.66
CA PHE A 111 13.46 0.49 6.24
C PHE A 111 12.54 1.65 5.84
N SER A 112 12.10 2.48 6.79
CA SER A 112 11.27 3.65 6.52
C SER A 112 12.15 4.81 6.03
N THR A 113 12.05 5.11 4.74
CA THR A 113 12.62 6.35 4.19
C THR A 113 11.79 7.55 4.66
N LYS A 114 12.38 8.75 4.62
CA LYS A 114 11.68 10.03 4.92
C LYS A 114 10.39 10.20 4.09
N LEU A 115 10.27 9.52 2.96
CA LEU A 115 9.06 9.43 2.13
C LEU A 115 7.96 8.61 2.79
N ILE A 116 8.28 7.41 3.27
CA ILE A 116 7.32 6.51 3.92
C ILE A 116 6.78 7.14 5.20
N SER A 117 7.63 7.84 5.98
CA SER A 117 7.19 8.53 7.19
C SER A 117 6.21 9.68 6.89
N ARG A 118 6.40 10.42 5.79
CA ARG A 118 5.49 11.51 5.37
C ARG A 118 4.14 10.99 4.88
N LEU A 119 4.13 9.83 4.22
CA LEU A 119 2.91 9.19 3.71
C LEU A 119 2.15 8.40 4.79
N SER A 120 2.80 8.10 5.92
CA SER A 120 2.23 7.25 6.97
C SER A 120 0.99 7.86 7.65
N VAL A 121 0.11 6.97 8.08
CA VAL A 121 -1.04 7.25 8.95
C VAL A 121 -0.54 7.61 10.34
N SER A 122 -1.19 8.55 11.02
CA SER A 122 -0.79 8.98 12.37
C SER A 122 -1.15 7.97 13.47
N THR A 123 -2.27 7.25 13.33
CA THR A 123 -2.75 6.25 14.29
C THR A 123 -2.68 4.82 13.74
N THR A 124 -2.13 3.89 14.53
CA THR A 124 -2.12 2.47 14.20
C THR A 124 -3.49 1.84 14.47
N ASP A 125 -4.23 1.51 13.42
CA ASP A 125 -5.50 0.78 13.53
C ASP A 125 -5.30 -0.72 13.38
N THR A 126 -5.75 -1.49 14.37
CA THR A 126 -5.75 -2.96 14.34
C THR A 126 -6.70 -3.51 13.28
N SER A 127 -7.77 -2.79 12.95
CA SER A 127 -8.75 -3.13 11.90
C SER A 127 -8.15 -3.17 10.49
N ILE A 128 -6.98 -2.56 10.26
CA ILE A 128 -6.31 -2.60 8.96
C ILE A 128 -5.94 -4.04 8.61
N ALA A 129 -5.51 -4.85 9.58
CA ALA A 129 -5.16 -6.25 9.32
C ALA A 129 -6.34 -7.03 8.71
N LEU A 130 -7.56 -6.83 9.21
CA LEU A 130 -8.75 -7.51 8.66
C LEU A 130 -9.08 -7.09 7.22
N LYS A 131 -8.65 -5.91 6.79
CA LYS A 131 -8.94 -5.36 5.46
C LYS A 131 -7.92 -5.74 4.39
N LEU A 132 -6.80 -6.37 4.76
CA LEU A 132 -5.75 -6.77 3.81
C LEU A 132 -6.00 -8.19 3.29
N ASN A 133 -6.06 -8.33 1.95
CA ASN A 133 -6.29 -9.62 1.28
C ASN A 133 -5.25 -10.70 1.62
N LYS A 134 -4.05 -10.30 2.03
CA LYS A 134 -3.00 -11.21 2.52
C LYS A 134 -3.47 -12.10 3.67
N ASN A 135 -4.26 -11.59 4.61
CA ASN A 135 -4.70 -12.40 5.76
C ASN A 135 -5.71 -13.47 5.34
N ASN A 136 -6.54 -13.18 4.33
CA ASN A 136 -7.40 -14.18 3.70
C ASN A 136 -6.57 -15.21 2.91
N ALA A 137 -5.51 -14.79 2.23
CA ALA A 137 -4.61 -15.71 1.51
C ALA A 137 -3.82 -16.63 2.46
N ILE A 138 -3.34 -16.12 3.60
CA ILE A 138 -2.68 -16.92 4.65
C ILE A 138 -3.67 -17.93 5.25
N ALA A 139 -4.91 -17.51 5.54
CA ALA A 139 -5.95 -18.41 6.05
C ALA A 139 -6.30 -19.54 5.06
N ASN A 140 -6.16 -19.29 3.76
CA ASN A 140 -6.37 -20.28 2.69
C ASN A 140 -5.10 -21.08 2.32
N GLY A 141 -4.00 -20.96 3.07
CA GLY A 141 -2.79 -21.76 2.88
C GLY A 141 -1.93 -21.39 1.66
N LEU A 142 -2.05 -20.17 1.14
CA LEU A 142 -1.33 -19.67 -0.04
C LEU A 142 0.00 -18.94 0.30
N ALA A 143 0.54 -19.17 1.50
CA ALA A 143 1.72 -18.49 2.03
C ALA A 143 2.96 -19.39 2.11
#